data_AF-A0A2W4SMH0-F1
#
_entry.id   AF-A0A2W4SMH0-F1
#
_cell.length_a   1.000
_cell.length_b   1.000
_cell.length_c   1.000
_cell.angle_alpha   90.00
_cell.angle_beta   90.00
_cell.angle_gamma   90.00
#
_symmetry.space_group_name_H-M   'P 1'
#
loop_
_entity.id
_entity.type
_entity.pdbx_description
1 polymer ?
#
loop_
_entity_poly.entity_id
_entity_poly.type
_entity_poly.pdbx_seq_one_letter_code
_entity_poly.pdbx_strand_id
1 'polypeptide(L)' 'MEQEHETRRRIEELRRRLHQQVDGALARRELSDLLPISQEIDRLAVDFIRRRWQRAGAGESEGRFSRISPKRC' A
#
# COMPACT_ATOMS: atom_id res chain seq x y z
N MET A 1 4.87 12.60 4.09
CA MET A 1 5.65 12.22 2.89
C MET A 1 6.73 11.21 3.24
N GLU A 2 7.47 11.37 4.35
CA GLU A 2 8.53 10.44 4.80
C GLU A 2 8.13 8.96 4.91
N GLN A 3 7.00 8.64 5.56
CA GLN A 3 6.49 7.25 5.64
C GLN A 3 6.18 6.62 4.26
N GLU A 4 5.85 7.45 3.28
CA GLU A 4 5.53 7.01 1.92
C GLU A 4 6.82 6.61 1.17
N HIS A 5 7.91 7.34 1.41
CA HIS A 5 9.25 7.00 0.92
C HIS A 5 9.81 5.75 1.59
N GLU A 6 9.60 5.61 2.90
CA GLU A 6 10.04 4.43 3.67
C GLU A 6 9.32 3.16 3.21
N THR A 7 8.00 3.22 3.01
CA THR A 7 7.20 2.10 2.49
C THR A 7 7.67 1.68 1.10
N ARG A 8 7.96 2.63 0.21
CA ARG A 8 8.50 2.34 -1.13
C ARG A 8 9.88 1.69 -1.07
N ARG A 9 10.79 2.21 -0.24
CA ARG A 9 12.12 1.59 -0.04
C ARG A 9 12.00 0.16 0.45
N ARG A 10 11.08 -0.11 1.39
CA ARG A 10 10.87 -1.46 1.91
C ARG A 10 10.35 -2.42 0.85
N ILE A 11 9.41 -1.98 0.02
CA ILE A 11 8.89 -2.76 -1.11
C ILE A 11 10.02 -3.09 -2.11
N GLU A 12 10.86 -2.10 -2.46
CA GLU A 12 11.99 -2.32 -3.38
C GLU A 12 13.04 -3.27 -2.83
N GLU A 13 13.34 -3.18 -1.53
CA GLU A 13 14.27 -4.09 -0.85
C GLU A 13 13.76 -5.55 -0.92
N LEU A 14 12.49 -5.77 -0.57
CA LEU A 14 11.87 -7.09 -0.61
C LEU A 14 11.83 -7.64 -2.04
N ARG A 15 11.50 -6.79 -3.03
CA ARG A 15 11.50 -7.17 -4.44
C ARG A 15 12.90 -7.58 -4.91
N ARG A 16 13.95 -6.86 -4.47
CA ARG A 16 15.33 -7.21 -4.81
C ARG A 16 15.75 -8.54 -4.19
N ARG A 17 15.40 -8.80 -2.93
CA ARG A 17 15.67 -10.08 -2.27
C ARG A 17 14.97 -11.24 -2.99
N LEU A 18 13.70 -11.04 -3.38
CA LEU A 18 12.95 -12.03 -4.13
C LEU A 18 13.59 -12.30 -5.50
N HIS A 19 13.98 -11.26 -6.23
CA HIS A 19 14.70 -11.41 -7.50
C HIS A 19 16.07 -12.10 -7.35
N GLN A 20 16.79 -11.91 -6.25
CA GLN A 20 18.07 -12.56 -6.00
C GLN A 20 17.93 -14.04 -5.65
N GLN A 21 16.82 -14.43 -5.03
CA GLN A 21 16.55 -15.81 -4.65
C GLN A 21 15.91 -16.62 -5.77
N VAL A 22 15.36 -15.96 -6.79
CA VAL A 22 14.75 -16.59 -7.96
C VAL A 22 15.74 -16.51 -9.13
N ASP A 23 16.69 -17.44 -9.16
CA ASP A 23 17.55 -17.66 -10.33
C ASP A 23 17.34 -19.09 -10.86
N GLY A 24 16.50 -19.22 -11.89
CA GLY A 24 16.15 -20.51 -12.50
C GLY A 24 14.83 -21.13 -12.05
N ALA A 25 14.68 -22.43 -12.30
CA ALA A 25 13.46 -23.18 -12.00
C ALA A 25 13.34 -23.45 -10.49
N LEU A 26 12.32 -22.87 -9.86
CA LEU A 26 12.11 -22.97 -8.41
C LEU A 26 11.56 -24.35 -8.01
N ALA A 27 12.21 -24.97 -7.02
CA ALA A 27 11.67 -26.12 -6.33
C ALA A 27 10.53 -25.73 -5.37
N ARG A 28 9.64 -26.67 -5.04
CA ARG A 28 8.49 -26.45 -4.14
C ARG A 28 8.90 -25.94 -2.75
N ARG A 29 10.09 -26.31 -2.27
CA ARG A 29 10.65 -25.82 -1.01
C ARG A 29 11.01 -24.34 -1.10
N GLU A 30 11.68 -23.94 -2.18
CA GLU A 30 12.07 -22.54 -2.43
C GLU A 30 10.83 -21.65 -2.60
N LEU A 31 9.77 -22.16 -3.25
CA LEU A 31 8.48 -21.48 -3.32
C LEU A 31 7.86 -21.24 -1.93
N SER A 32 8.05 -22.16 -0.99
CA SER A 32 7.53 -22.02 0.38
C SER A 32 8.26 -20.92 1.15
N ASP A 33 9.54 -20.71 0.85
CA ASP A 33 10.37 -19.66 1.48
C ASP A 33 10.15 -18.28 0.84
N LEU A 34 9.78 -18.24 -0.44
CA LEU A 34 9.50 -17.01 -1.19
C LEU A 34 8.07 -16.48 -0.99
N LEU A 35 7.13 -17.37 -0.69
CA LEU A 35 5.71 -17.04 -0.45
C LEU A 35 5.52 -15.95 0.63
N PRO A 36 6.16 -16.04 1.81
CA PRO A 36 6.08 -15.01 2.83
C PRO A 36 6.55 -13.63 2.34
N ILE A 37 7.64 -13.59 1.55
CA ILE A 37 8.20 -12.35 1.01
C ILE A 37 7.21 -11.71 0.03
N SER A 38 6.60 -12.51 -0.86
CA SER A 38 5.56 -12.04 -1.79
C SER A 38 4.36 -11.47 -1.03
N GLN A 39 3.88 -12.17 0.00
CA GLN A 39 2.74 -11.73 0.80
C GLN A 39 3.03 -10.42 1.54
N GLU A 40 4.27 -10.22 2.01
CA GLU A 40 4.67 -8.96 2.65
C GLU A 40 4.67 -7.79 1.66
N ILE A 41 5.17 -8.01 0.44
CA ILE A 41 5.09 -7.00 -0.65
C ILE A 41 3.63 -6.63 -0.94
N ASP A 42 2.75 -7.62 -1.07
CA ASP A 42 1.33 -7.39 -1.36
C ASP A 42 0.64 -6.59 -0.24
N ARG A 43 0.90 -6.94 1.02
CA ARG A 43 0.36 -6.21 2.19
C ARG A 43 0.81 -4.75 2.19
N LEU A 44 2.11 -4.50 2.00
CA LEU A 44 2.65 -3.15 1.97
C LEU A 44 2.09 -2.33 0.80
N ALA A 45 1.92 -2.94 -0.38
CA ALA A 45 1.35 -2.29 -1.54
C ALA A 45 -0.14 -1.94 -1.35
N VAL A 46 -0.93 -2.85 -0.79
CA VAL A 46 -2.35 -2.61 -0.48
C VAL A 46 -2.50 -1.52 0.56
N ASP A 47 -1.71 -1.55 1.64
CA ASP A 47 -1.75 -0.52 2.67
C ASP A 47 -1.35 0.85 2.13
N PHE A 48 -0.36 0.89 1.24
CA PHE A 48 0.06 2.10 0.56
C PHE A 48 -1.08 2.73 -0.26
N ILE A 49 -1.75 1.93 -1.09
CA ILE A 49 -2.88 2.37 -1.92
C ILE A 49 -4.05 2.80 -1.03
N ARG A 50 -4.34 2.05 0.03
CA ARG A 50 -5.41 2.36 0.98
C ARG A 50 -5.19 3.71 1.66
N ARG A 51 -3.99 3.98 2.17
CA ARG A 51 -3.64 5.26 2.79
C ARG A 51 -3.74 6.42 1.79
N ARG A 52 -3.34 6.18 0.54
CA ARG A 52 -3.47 7.17 -0.55
C ARG A 52 -4.93 7.49 -0.84
N TRP A 53 -5.80 6.50 -0.92
CA TRP A 53 -7.24 6.70 -1.12
C TRP A 53 -7.92 7.39 0.06
N GLN A 54 -7.58 7.03 1.30
CA GLN A 54 -8.10 7.71 2.49
C GLN A 54 -7.73 9.20 2.49
N ARG A 55 -6.49 9.53 2.12
CA ARG A 55 -6.05 10.94 2.01
C ARG A 55 -6.77 11.68 0.88
N ALA A 56 -7.08 11.00 -0.23
CA ALA A 56 -7.82 11.61 -1.34
C ALA A 56 -9.32 11.83 -1.01
N GLY A 57 -9.97 10.90 -0.31
CA GLY A 57 -11.38 11.01 0.08
C GLY A 57 -11.65 11.94 1.27
N ALA A 58 -10.67 12.15 2.15
CA ALA A 58 -10.78 13.06 3.28
C ALA A 58 -10.87 14.55 2.85
N GLY A 59 -10.36 14.91 1.67
CA GLY A 59 -10.42 16.28 1.15
C GLY A 59 -11.78 16.71 0.59
N GLU A 60 -12.69 15.77 0.29
CA GLU A 60 -13.99 16.09 -0.34
C GLU A 60 -15.18 16.06 0.62
N SER A 61 -15.03 15.52 1.83
CA SER A 61 -16.16 15.35 2.76
C SER A 61 -16.38 16.53 3.74
N GLU A 62 -15.35 17.34 4.01
CA GLU A 62 -15.48 18.48 4.95
C GLU A 62 -16.05 19.77 4.32
N GLY A 63 -16.10 19.86 2.98
CA GLY A 63 -16.55 21.08 2.29
C GLY A 63 -18.03 21.12 1.88
N ARG A 64 -18.73 19.98 1.84
CA ARG A 64 -20.05 19.89 1.16
C ARG A 64 -21.27 20.02 2.09
N PHE A 65 -21.11 19.93 3.40
CA PHE A 65 -22.24 19.96 4.36
C PHE A 65 -22.43 21.27 5.15
N SER A 66 -21.64 22.32 4.89
CA SER A 66 -21.72 23.59 5.67
C SER A 66 -22.59 24.70 5.06
N ARG A 67 -23.50 24.42 4.11
CA ARG A 67 -24.37 25.48 3.53
C ARG A 67 -25.85 25.12 3.40
N ILE A 68 -26.42 24.43 4.39
CA ILE A 68 -27.87 24.41 4.55
C ILE A 68 -28.22 25.27 5.76
N SER A 69 -28.27 26.59 5.56
CA SER A 69 -28.90 27.50 6.51
C SER A 69 -30.42 27.29 6.45
N PRO A 70 -31.09 26.88 7.55
CA PRO A 70 -32.54 26.87 7.57
C PRO A 70 -33.03 28.32 7.64
N LYS A 71 -33.72 28.78 6.60
CA LYS A 71 -34.52 30.01 6.66
C LYS A 71 -35.62 29.80 7.70
N ARG A 72 -35.57 30.54 8.81
CA ARG A 72 -36.72 30.68 9.72
C ARG A 72 -37.73 31.61 9.05
N CYS A 73 -38.95 31.10 8.87
CA CYS A 73 -40.16 31.92 8.78
C CYS A 73 -40.56 32.39 10.19
#